data_AF-A0A1F9C4X6-F1
#
_entry.id   AF-A0A1F9C4X6-F1
#
_cell.length_a   1.000
_cell.length_b   1.000
_cell.length_c   1.000
_cell.angle_alpha   90.00
_cell.angle_beta   90.00
_cell.angle_gamma   90.00
#
_symmetry.space_group_name_H-M   'P 1'
#
loop_
_entity.id
_entity.type
_entity.pdbx_description
1 polymer ?
#
loop_
_entity_poly.entity_id
_entity_poly.type
_entity_poly.pdbx_seq_one_letter_code
_entity_poly.pdbx_strand_id
1 'polypeptide(L)'
;MNRDTAQVWFDSNLTRYFTWLIPESDQIAAVGLIADGSEKAEEALNRFLEEKQLEPLESQAAAVPMHRFEFFGYHVGSGNNIFFVGDSGAQVKVTTVGGVVSGLHGARALSNAILNGRNYRKQLRELKRELDLHLLVRGVLNRFNEKDYDQLIAILDGRLKYVLREWTRDELTQSFLKLILAEPRLITLGAKALLRSMLSNFHSVR
;
A
#
# COMPACT_ATOMS: atom_id res chain seq x y z
N MET A 1 5.16 18.72 17.48
CA MET A 1 5.03 18.22 16.07
C MET A 1 4.06 19.13 15.33
N ASN A 2 4.11 19.24 14.00
CA ASN A 2 3.04 19.94 13.27
C ASN A 2 1.79 19.04 13.26
N ARG A 3 0.69 19.48 13.89
CA ARG A 3 -0.53 18.68 14.05
C ARG A 3 -1.20 18.31 12.73
N ASP A 4 -1.04 19.14 11.70
CA ASP A 4 -1.74 18.97 10.43
C ASP A 4 -0.94 18.16 9.40
N THR A 5 0.17 17.53 9.81
CA THR A 5 1.08 16.84 8.90
C THR A 5 1.44 15.46 9.41
N ALA A 6 0.97 14.43 8.70
CA ALA A 6 1.50 13.08 8.82
C ALA A 6 2.89 13.01 8.17
N GLN A 7 3.79 12.27 8.82
CA GLN A 7 5.15 12.04 8.32
C GLN A 7 5.32 10.57 7.94
N VAL A 8 6.04 10.33 6.85
CA VAL A 8 6.33 9.00 6.32
C VAL A 8 7.79 8.91 5.98
N TRP A 9 8.45 7.83 6.40
CA TRP A 9 9.87 7.55 6.11
C TRP A 9 10.01 6.28 5.30
N PHE A 10 10.83 6.34 4.25
CA PHE A 10 11.19 5.21 3.41
C PHE A 10 12.62 4.78 3.73
N ASP A 11 12.78 3.94 4.74
CA ASP A 11 14.05 3.32 5.11
C ASP A 11 13.99 1.82 4.81
N SER A 12 14.64 1.43 3.70
CA SER A 12 14.65 0.02 3.25
C SER A 12 15.45 -0.91 4.17
N ASN A 13 16.31 -0.39 5.05
CA ASN A 13 17.02 -1.17 6.06
C ASN A 13 16.16 -1.44 7.31
N LEU A 14 15.11 -0.64 7.52
CA LEU A 14 14.13 -0.84 8.58
C LEU A 14 12.96 -1.71 8.12
N THR A 15 12.39 -1.38 6.97
CA THR A 15 11.31 -2.14 6.38
C THR A 15 11.28 -1.92 4.86
N ARG A 16 10.88 -2.96 4.12
CA ARG A 16 10.60 -2.82 2.68
C ARG A 16 9.38 -1.91 2.39
N TYR A 17 8.58 -1.57 3.39
CA TYR A 17 7.44 -0.68 3.28
C TYR A 17 7.84 0.76 3.61
N PHE A 18 7.30 1.31 4.69
CA PHE A 18 7.57 2.63 5.22
C PHE A 18 7.14 2.65 6.69
N THR A 19 7.66 3.62 7.43
CA THR A 19 7.20 3.96 8.77
C THR A 19 6.36 5.22 8.69
N TRP A 20 5.33 5.35 9.51
CA TRP A 20 4.51 6.55 9.59
C TRP A 20 4.42 7.08 11.02
N LEU A 21 4.17 8.38 11.12
CA LEU A 21 3.81 9.07 12.34
C LEU A 21 2.66 10.03 12.02
N ILE A 22 1.54 9.86 12.73
CA ILE A 22 0.35 10.70 12.60
C ILE A 22 0.13 11.39 13.96
N PRO A 23 0.33 12.71 14.07
CA PRO A 23 0.11 13.42 15.33
C PRO A 23 -1.36 13.39 15.75
N GLU A 24 -1.61 13.09 17.02
CA GLU A 24 -2.93 13.24 17.66
C GLU A 24 -2.99 14.48 18.55
N SER A 25 -1.84 14.90 19.08
CA SER A 25 -1.63 16.15 19.80
C SER A 25 -0.19 16.65 19.63
N ASP A 26 0.22 17.67 20.40
CA ASP A 26 1.62 18.11 20.39
C ASP A 26 2.58 17.11 21.03
N GLN A 27 2.05 16.19 21.86
CA GLN A 27 2.82 15.23 22.66
C GLN A 27 2.52 13.77 22.33
N ILE A 28 1.44 13.50 21.59
CA ILE A 28 0.96 12.15 21.29
C ILE A 28 0.84 11.98 19.78
N ALA A 29 1.27 10.82 19.28
CA ALA A 29 1.15 10.45 17.88
C ALA A 29 0.96 8.94 17.74
N ALA A 30 0.20 8.53 16.73
CA ALA A 30 0.16 7.15 16.28
C ALA A 30 1.38 6.87 15.39
N VAL A 31 2.22 5.92 15.79
CA VAL A 31 3.43 5.52 15.07
C VAL A 31 3.31 4.05 14.68
N GLY A 32 3.75 3.71 13.48
CA GLY A 32 3.78 2.32 13.07
C GLY A 32 4.55 2.07 11.79
N LEU A 33 4.76 0.80 11.51
CA LEU A 33 5.36 0.30 10.28
C LEU A 33 4.73 -1.02 9.89
N ILE A 34 5.05 -1.51 8.70
CA ILE A 34 4.69 -2.85 8.25
C ILE A 34 5.96 -3.68 8.10
N ALA A 35 5.99 -4.92 8.56
CA ALA A 35 7.09 -5.84 8.31
C ALA A 35 6.59 -7.27 8.04
N ASP A 36 7.50 -8.12 7.57
CA ASP A 36 7.21 -9.54 7.34
C ASP A 36 7.32 -10.32 8.66
N GLY A 37 6.18 -10.52 9.33
CA GLY A 37 6.10 -11.23 10.61
C GLY A 37 6.14 -10.30 11.81
N SER A 38 5.57 -10.76 12.93
CA SER A 38 5.42 -9.97 14.15
C SER A 38 6.75 -9.62 14.81
N GLU A 39 7.68 -10.58 14.89
CA GLU A 39 9.01 -10.38 15.51
C GLU A 39 9.80 -9.27 14.81
N LYS A 40 9.89 -9.33 13.47
CA LYS A 40 10.55 -8.28 12.68
C LYS A 40 9.84 -6.94 12.77
N ALA A 41 8.51 -6.94 12.89
CA ALA A 41 7.75 -5.71 13.04
C ALA A 41 8.05 -5.03 14.39
N GLU A 42 8.12 -5.83 15.45
CA GLU A 42 8.44 -5.37 16.80
C GLU A 42 9.88 -4.84 16.90
N GLU A 43 10.86 -5.60 16.40
CA GLU A 43 12.26 -5.18 16.37
C GLU A 43 12.44 -3.85 15.63
N ALA A 44 11.87 -3.75 14.42
CA ALA A 44 11.94 -2.53 13.62
C ALA A 44 11.21 -1.36 14.31
N LEU A 45 10.05 -1.60 14.92
CA LEU A 45 9.29 -0.52 15.56
C LEU A 45 10.06 0.02 16.76
N ASN A 46 10.61 -0.86 17.60
CA ASN A 46 11.42 -0.46 18.76
C ASN A 46 12.64 0.35 18.34
N ARG A 47 13.37 -0.09 17.31
CA ARG A 47 14.49 0.67 16.75
C ARG A 47 14.07 2.06 16.29
N PHE A 48 12.94 2.18 15.59
CA PHE A 48 12.44 3.47 15.14
C PHE A 48 12.03 4.39 16.30
N LEU A 49 11.39 3.84 17.34
CA LEU A 49 11.01 4.62 18.54
C LEU A 49 12.25 5.15 19.26
N GLU A 50 13.29 4.33 19.42
CA GLU A 50 14.58 4.74 20.00
C GLU A 50 15.23 5.86 19.17
N GLU A 51 15.33 5.69 17.85
CA GLU A 51 15.88 6.69 16.93
C GLU A 51 15.12 8.02 16.98
N LYS A 52 13.80 7.99 17.17
CA LYS A 52 12.95 9.17 17.28
C LYS A 52 12.79 9.70 18.70
N GLN A 53 13.38 9.03 19.70
CA GLN A 53 13.24 9.38 21.12
C GLN A 53 11.77 9.46 21.55
N LEU A 54 10.98 8.46 21.13
CA LEU A 54 9.55 8.35 21.44
C LEU A 54 9.31 7.24 22.46
N GLU A 55 8.45 7.52 23.43
CA GLU A 55 8.04 6.54 24.43
C GLU A 55 6.72 5.87 24.02
N PRO A 56 6.64 4.52 23.99
CA PRO A 56 5.41 3.82 23.66
C PRO A 56 4.40 3.95 24.81
N LEU A 57 3.20 4.41 24.50
CA LEU A 57 2.06 4.45 25.44
C LEU A 57 1.20 3.18 25.34
N GLU A 58 0.99 2.71 24.11
CA GLU A 58 0.23 1.51 23.79
C GLU A 58 0.85 0.85 22.55
N SER A 59 0.76 -0.47 22.45
CA SER A 59 1.21 -1.23 21.28
C SER A 59 0.09 -2.14 20.79
N GLN A 60 -0.13 -2.13 19.47
CA GLN A 60 -1.09 -2.98 18.79
C GLN A 60 -0.45 -3.56 17.53
N ALA A 61 -0.82 -4.80 17.21
CA ALA A 61 -0.36 -5.48 16.01
C ALA A 61 -1.52 -6.23 15.35
N ALA A 62 -1.55 -6.22 14.02
CA ALA A 62 -2.53 -6.94 13.24
C ALA A 62 -1.89 -7.50 11.96
N ALA A 63 -2.32 -8.70 11.56
CA ALA A 63 -2.00 -9.24 10.25
C ALA A 63 -2.88 -8.56 9.18
N VAL A 64 -2.29 -8.20 8.05
CA VAL A 64 -3.01 -7.60 6.94
C VAL A 64 -2.94 -8.53 5.72
N PRO A 65 -4.07 -8.84 5.06
CA PRO A 65 -4.08 -9.73 3.91
C PRO A 65 -3.45 -9.06 2.69
N MET A 66 -2.64 -9.82 1.97
CA MET A 66 -2.08 -9.39 0.70
C MET A 66 -3.07 -9.60 -0.44
N HIS A 67 -3.32 -8.54 -1.22
CA HIS A 67 -4.10 -8.63 -2.45
C HIS A 67 -3.47 -9.61 -3.45
N ARG A 68 -4.31 -10.19 -4.31
CA ARG A 68 -3.92 -11.19 -5.32
C ARG A 68 -4.58 -10.91 -6.66
N PHE A 69 -3.91 -11.26 -7.75
CA PHE A 69 -4.46 -11.11 -9.11
C PHE A 69 -5.67 -12.02 -9.33
N GLU A 70 -5.70 -13.19 -8.68
CA GLU A 70 -6.83 -14.09 -8.68
C GLU A 70 -8.05 -13.39 -8.08
N PHE A 71 -9.20 -13.53 -8.76
CA PHE A 71 -10.44 -12.98 -8.24
C PHE A 71 -10.89 -13.80 -7.02
N PHE A 72 -10.75 -13.20 -5.84
CA PHE A 72 -11.24 -13.75 -4.58
C PHE A 72 -12.32 -12.81 -4.05
N GLY A 73 -13.58 -13.26 -4.00
CA GLY A 73 -14.68 -12.39 -3.58
C GLY A 73 -16.03 -13.06 -3.43
N TYR A 74 -16.20 -14.25 -4.00
CA TYR A 74 -17.47 -14.96 -3.94
C TYR A 74 -17.25 -16.46 -3.98
N HIS A 75 -17.95 -17.18 -3.11
CA HIS A 75 -18.02 -18.63 -3.11
C HIS A 75 -19.50 -19.07 -3.11
N VAL A 76 -19.82 -20.03 -3.96
CA VAL A 76 -21.12 -20.72 -3.95
C VAL A 76 -20.89 -22.09 -3.35
N GLY A 77 -21.39 -22.30 -2.14
CA GLY A 77 -21.30 -23.58 -1.44
C GLY A 77 -22.64 -23.96 -0.84
N SER A 78 -23.07 -25.21 -1.05
CA SER A 78 -24.22 -25.85 -0.36
C SER A 78 -25.51 -25.02 -0.33
N GLY A 79 -25.87 -24.36 -1.45
CA GLY A 79 -27.10 -23.55 -1.55
C GLY A 79 -27.00 -22.12 -0.98
N ASN A 80 -25.84 -21.73 -0.45
CA ASN A 80 -25.60 -20.40 0.10
C ASN A 80 -24.72 -19.54 -0.80
N ASN A 81 -25.02 -18.24 -0.83
CA ASN A 81 -24.19 -17.22 -1.46
C ASN A 81 -23.25 -16.60 -0.41
N ILE A 82 -21.95 -16.88 -0.48
CA ILE A 82 -20.94 -16.35 0.44
C ILE A 82 -20.15 -15.26 -0.28
N PHE A 83 -20.13 -14.05 0.29
CA PHE A 83 -19.43 -12.90 -0.27
C PHE A 83 -18.37 -12.40 0.71
N PHE A 84 -17.18 -12.09 0.20
CA PHE A 84 -16.09 -11.53 0.98
C PHE A 84 -15.94 -10.03 0.71
N VAL A 85 -15.75 -9.25 1.79
CA VAL A 85 -15.58 -7.79 1.79
C VAL A 85 -14.52 -7.37 2.80
N GLY A 86 -13.88 -6.22 2.57
CA GLY A 86 -12.77 -5.75 3.40
C GLY A 86 -11.60 -6.73 3.40
N ASP A 87 -10.98 -6.89 4.56
CA ASP A 87 -9.81 -7.76 4.74
C ASP A 87 -10.14 -9.23 4.43
N SER A 88 -11.35 -9.70 4.73
CA SER A 88 -11.77 -11.06 4.36
C SER A 88 -11.72 -11.33 2.85
N GLY A 89 -11.84 -10.27 2.03
CA GLY A 89 -11.73 -10.31 0.57
C GLY A 89 -10.38 -9.83 0.04
N ALA A 90 -9.37 -9.63 0.91
CA ALA A 90 -8.08 -9.04 0.57
C ALA A 90 -8.22 -7.69 -0.20
N GLN A 91 -9.19 -6.87 0.23
CA GLN A 91 -9.48 -5.57 -0.37
C GLN A 91 -8.59 -4.47 0.22
N VAL A 92 -7.27 -4.67 0.13
CA VAL A 92 -6.24 -3.83 0.74
C VAL A 92 -5.31 -3.26 -0.34
N LYS A 93 -5.09 -1.94 -0.32
CA LYS A 93 -4.09 -1.30 -1.19
C LYS A 93 -2.68 -1.63 -0.70
N VAL A 94 -2.05 -2.64 -1.28
CA VAL A 94 -0.76 -3.15 -0.80
C VAL A 94 0.42 -2.16 -0.91
N THR A 95 0.27 -1.03 -1.62
CA THR A 95 1.29 0.04 -1.60
C THR A 95 1.28 0.86 -0.31
N THR A 96 0.12 0.99 0.35
CA THR A 96 -0.05 1.75 1.60
C THR A 96 -0.50 0.89 2.77
N VAL A 97 -0.79 -0.39 2.51
CA VAL A 97 -1.37 -1.37 3.45
C VAL A 97 -2.69 -0.86 4.06
N GLY A 98 -3.39 0.00 3.32
CA GLY A 98 -4.65 0.62 3.76
C GLY A 98 -5.86 -0.13 3.21
N GLY A 99 -6.72 -0.62 4.11
CA GLY A 99 -7.93 -1.41 3.77
C GLY A 99 -9.26 -0.68 3.94
N VAL A 100 -9.34 0.42 4.70
CA VAL A 100 -10.63 1.04 5.09
C VAL A 100 -11.46 1.46 3.87
N VAL A 101 -10.94 2.35 3.02
CA VAL A 101 -11.67 2.88 1.86
C VAL A 101 -11.97 1.79 0.83
N SER A 102 -10.99 0.92 0.55
CA SER A 102 -11.15 -0.18 -0.41
C SER A 102 -12.13 -1.25 0.08
N GLY A 103 -12.15 -1.53 1.38
CA GLY A 103 -13.13 -2.42 2.02
C GLY A 103 -14.55 -1.85 1.96
N LEU A 104 -14.72 -0.56 2.23
CA LEU A 104 -16.00 0.13 2.05
C LEU A 104 -16.46 0.12 0.59
N HIS A 105 -15.54 0.27 -0.37
CA HIS A 105 -15.86 0.11 -1.79
C HIS A 105 -16.38 -1.29 -2.11
N GLY A 106 -15.79 -2.34 -1.54
CA GLY A 106 -16.28 -3.71 -1.70
C GLY A 106 -17.64 -3.94 -1.04
N ALA A 107 -17.86 -3.40 0.15
CA ALA A 107 -19.16 -3.44 0.83
C ALA A 107 -20.25 -2.75 0.00
N ARG A 108 -19.95 -1.57 -0.57
CA ARG A 108 -20.85 -0.85 -1.50
C ARG A 108 -21.14 -1.67 -2.75
N ALA A 109 -20.13 -2.29 -3.35
CA ALA A 109 -20.30 -3.15 -4.52
C ALA A 109 -21.21 -4.35 -4.21
N LEU A 110 -21.08 -4.94 -3.02
CA LEU A 110 -21.92 -6.05 -2.57
C LEU A 110 -23.36 -5.59 -2.30
N SER A 111 -23.55 -4.48 -1.60
CA SER A 111 -24.86 -3.90 -1.34
C SER A 111 -25.61 -3.64 -2.65
N ASN A 112 -24.95 -3.04 -3.64
CA ASN A 112 -25.53 -2.82 -4.97
C ASN A 112 -25.87 -4.11 -5.71
N ALA A 113 -25.06 -5.17 -5.53
CA ALA A 113 -25.31 -6.49 -6.11
C ALA A 113 -26.58 -7.13 -5.54
N ILE A 114 -26.72 -7.12 -4.21
CA ILE A 114 -27.86 -7.70 -3.50
C ILE A 114 -29.14 -6.92 -3.78
N LEU A 115 -29.13 -5.60 -3.57
CA LEU A 115 -30.34 -4.77 -3.64
C LEU A 115 -30.91 -4.64 -5.05
N ASN A 116 -30.05 -4.70 -6.08
CA ASN A 116 -30.47 -4.47 -7.47
C ASN A 116 -30.38 -5.72 -8.34
N GLY A 117 -30.18 -6.91 -7.75
CA GLY A 117 -29.99 -8.17 -8.50
C GLY A 117 -28.81 -8.13 -9.49
N ARG A 118 -27.77 -7.34 -9.18
CA ARG A 118 -26.60 -7.17 -10.06
C ARG A 118 -25.54 -8.22 -9.73
N ASN A 119 -24.70 -8.53 -10.72
CA ASN A 119 -23.57 -9.44 -10.52
C ASN A 119 -22.46 -8.77 -9.69
N TYR A 120 -22.15 -9.31 -8.49
CA TYR A 120 -21.15 -8.77 -7.58
C TYR A 120 -19.76 -8.64 -8.22
N ARG A 121 -19.30 -9.66 -8.95
CA ARG A 121 -18.00 -9.61 -9.66
C ARG A 121 -17.93 -8.44 -10.65
N LYS A 122 -19.01 -8.13 -11.35
CA LYS A 122 -19.09 -6.95 -12.22
C LYS A 122 -19.04 -5.65 -11.41
N GLN A 123 -19.71 -5.58 -10.26
CA GLN A 123 -19.66 -4.40 -9.38
C GLN A 123 -18.27 -4.18 -8.77
N LEU A 124 -17.51 -5.25 -8.48
CA LEU A 124 -16.19 -5.18 -7.87
C LEU A 124 -15.06 -4.90 -8.87
N ARG A 125 -15.35 -4.90 -10.18
CA ARG A 125 -14.33 -4.85 -11.24
C ARG A 125 -13.43 -3.61 -11.17
N GLU A 126 -14.01 -2.46 -10.84
CA GLU A 126 -13.26 -1.21 -10.72
C GLU A 126 -12.26 -1.28 -9.56
N LEU A 127 -12.74 -1.65 -8.37
CA LEU A 127 -11.89 -1.87 -7.21
C LEU A 127 -10.81 -2.93 -7.49
N LYS A 128 -11.15 -4.02 -8.20
CA LYS A 128 -10.18 -5.06 -8.54
C LYS A 128 -9.04 -4.51 -9.39
N ARG A 129 -9.33 -3.68 -10.40
CA ARG A 129 -8.31 -3.05 -11.25
C ARG A 129 -7.43 -2.09 -10.45
N GLU A 130 -8.03 -1.34 -9.53
CA GLU A 130 -7.31 -0.47 -8.61
C GLU A 130 -6.30 -1.26 -7.77
N LEU A 131 -6.75 -2.33 -7.12
CA LEU A 131 -5.91 -3.16 -6.27
C LEU A 131 -4.85 -3.96 -7.04
N ASP A 132 -5.16 -4.39 -8.27
CA ASP A 132 -4.18 -5.02 -9.18
C ASP A 132 -3.04 -4.06 -9.53
N LEU A 133 -3.37 -2.80 -9.81
CA LEU A 133 -2.36 -1.78 -10.07
C LEU A 133 -1.50 -1.51 -8.83
N HIS A 134 -2.11 -1.42 -7.64
CA HIS A 134 -1.34 -1.34 -6.39
C HIS A 134 -0.41 -2.54 -6.22
N LEU A 135 -0.84 -3.76 -6.55
CA LEU A 135 0.00 -4.96 -6.46
C LEU A 135 1.19 -4.90 -7.42
N LEU A 136 0.98 -4.44 -8.67
CA LEU A 136 2.06 -4.23 -9.64
C LEU A 136 3.08 -3.19 -9.14
N VAL A 137 2.61 -2.03 -8.69
CA VAL A 137 3.47 -0.96 -8.17
C VAL A 137 4.23 -1.43 -6.93
N ARG A 138 3.56 -2.13 -5.99
CA ARG A 138 4.20 -2.70 -4.80
C ARG A 138 5.28 -3.71 -5.17
N GLY A 139 5.08 -4.50 -6.22
CA GLY A 139 6.10 -5.38 -6.77
C GLY A 139 7.38 -4.62 -7.12
N VAL A 140 7.26 -3.47 -7.79
CA VAL A 140 8.42 -2.61 -8.10
C VAL A 140 9.06 -2.03 -6.84
N LEU A 141 8.25 -1.43 -5.95
CA LEU A 141 8.74 -0.81 -4.71
C LEU A 141 9.45 -1.80 -3.77
N ASN A 142 9.05 -3.07 -3.76
CA ASN A 142 9.73 -4.12 -2.99
C ASN A 142 11.19 -4.34 -3.39
N ARG A 143 11.63 -3.80 -4.53
CA ARG A 143 13.00 -3.94 -5.06
C ARG A 143 13.81 -2.66 -4.91
N PHE A 144 13.22 -1.60 -4.36
CA PHE A 144 13.89 -0.32 -4.15
C PHE A 144 14.84 -0.43 -2.96
N ASN A 145 16.00 0.21 -3.09
CA ASN A 145 16.86 0.56 -1.96
C ASN A 145 16.71 2.06 -1.63
N GLU A 146 17.42 2.52 -0.61
CA GLU A 146 17.42 3.93 -0.18
C GLU A 146 17.61 4.91 -1.34
N LYS A 147 18.60 4.67 -2.22
CA LYS A 147 18.88 5.57 -3.35
C LYS A 147 17.72 5.66 -4.35
N ASP A 148 16.98 4.57 -4.55
CA ASP A 148 15.82 4.61 -5.44
C ASP A 148 14.66 5.35 -4.79
N TYR A 149 14.48 5.22 -3.47
CA TYR A 149 13.49 6.00 -2.72
C TYR A 149 13.83 7.49 -2.69
N ASP A 150 15.10 7.87 -2.51
CA ASP A 150 15.55 9.26 -2.61
C ASP A 150 15.23 9.85 -3.99
N GLN A 151 15.54 9.09 -5.05
CA GLN A 151 15.23 9.50 -6.41
C GLN A 151 13.72 9.62 -6.64
N LEU A 152 12.92 8.69 -6.11
CA LEU A 152 11.46 8.74 -6.19
C LEU A 152 10.93 9.98 -5.48
N ILE A 153 11.35 10.27 -4.25
CA ILE A 153 10.89 11.42 -3.47
C ILE A 153 11.25 12.73 -4.18
N ALA A 154 12.47 12.85 -4.73
CA ALA A 154 12.88 14.01 -5.50
C ALA A 154 12.03 14.22 -6.76
N ILE A 155 11.63 13.14 -7.43
CA ILE A 155 10.67 13.17 -8.55
C ILE A 155 9.29 13.66 -8.08
N LEU A 156 8.80 13.13 -6.95
CA LEU A 156 7.47 13.44 -6.43
C LEU A 156 7.34 14.89 -5.95
N ASP A 157 8.38 15.45 -5.34
CA ASP A 157 8.38 16.86 -4.87
C ASP A 157 8.46 17.89 -6.02
N GLY A 158 8.76 17.43 -7.24
CA GLY A 158 8.75 18.24 -8.45
C GLY A 158 7.35 18.40 -9.08
N ARG A 159 7.27 18.19 -10.39
CA ARG A 159 6.05 18.40 -11.19
C ARG A 159 4.88 17.51 -10.75
N LEU A 160 5.16 16.33 -10.20
CA LEU A 160 4.13 15.37 -9.79
C LEU A 160 3.34 15.83 -8.57
N LYS A 161 3.87 16.76 -7.77
CA LYS A 161 3.18 17.34 -6.61
C LYS A 161 1.80 17.86 -6.94
N TYR A 162 1.61 18.43 -8.14
CA TYR A 162 0.31 18.90 -8.60
C TYR A 162 -0.65 17.75 -8.92
N VAL A 163 -0.16 16.69 -9.56
CA VAL A 163 -0.97 15.50 -9.86
C VAL A 163 -1.41 14.82 -8.56
N LEU A 164 -0.51 14.71 -7.58
CA LEU A 164 -0.77 14.13 -6.26
C LEU A 164 -1.67 14.99 -5.36
N ARG A 165 -1.85 16.28 -5.69
CA ARG A 165 -2.82 17.16 -5.02
C ARG A 165 -4.23 16.99 -5.58
N GLU A 166 -4.34 16.67 -6.86
CA GLU A 166 -5.63 16.47 -7.55
C GLU A 166 -6.19 15.07 -7.32
N TRP A 167 -5.32 14.06 -7.24
CA TRP A 167 -5.72 12.65 -7.15
C TRP A 167 -5.20 12.01 -5.86
N THR A 168 -6.06 11.26 -5.19
CA THR A 168 -5.70 10.58 -3.94
C THR A 168 -5.05 9.21 -4.18
N ARG A 169 -4.49 8.64 -3.12
CA ARG A 169 -3.96 7.26 -3.11
C ARG A 169 -5.02 6.18 -3.36
N ASP A 170 -6.31 6.53 -3.35
CA ASP A 170 -7.44 5.64 -3.62
C ASP A 170 -7.86 5.65 -5.09
N GLU A 171 -7.22 6.50 -5.92
CA GLU A 171 -7.54 6.74 -7.33
C GLU A 171 -6.29 6.58 -8.22
N LEU A 172 -5.43 5.62 -7.88
CA LEU A 172 -4.20 5.34 -8.60
C LEU A 172 -4.49 4.97 -10.06
N THR A 173 -5.53 4.19 -10.38
CA THR A 173 -5.84 3.86 -11.79
C THR A 173 -6.18 5.07 -12.64
N GLN A 174 -6.81 6.08 -12.04
CA GLN A 174 -7.22 7.30 -12.73
C GLN A 174 -6.03 8.24 -12.97
N SER A 175 -5.10 8.28 -12.01
CA SER A 175 -3.93 9.16 -12.02
C SER A 175 -2.69 8.53 -12.66
N PHE A 176 -2.61 7.19 -12.78
CA PHE A 176 -1.38 6.49 -13.18
C PHE A 176 -0.81 6.97 -14.51
N LEU A 177 -1.64 7.05 -15.56
CA LEU A 177 -1.18 7.56 -16.85
C LEU A 177 -0.75 9.02 -16.78
N LYS A 178 -1.44 9.85 -15.98
CA LYS A 178 -1.06 11.25 -15.77
C LYS A 178 0.31 11.36 -15.08
N LEU A 179 0.57 10.52 -14.07
CA LEU A 179 1.86 10.46 -13.37
C LEU A 179 2.99 10.08 -14.34
N ILE A 180 2.79 9.03 -15.13
CA ILE A 180 3.78 8.55 -16.10
C ILE A 180 4.03 9.57 -17.22
N LEU A 181 2.99 10.21 -17.74
CA LEU A 181 3.13 11.25 -18.78
C LEU A 181 3.79 12.52 -18.25
N ALA A 182 3.48 12.91 -17.01
CA ALA A 182 4.09 14.08 -16.39
C ALA A 182 5.56 13.83 -16.01
N GLU A 183 5.93 12.59 -15.67
CA GLU A 183 7.29 12.21 -15.33
C GLU A 183 7.66 10.80 -15.82
N PRO A 184 8.14 10.68 -17.07
CA PRO A 184 8.52 9.38 -17.65
C PRO A 184 9.70 8.70 -16.94
N ARG A 185 10.50 9.44 -16.15
CA ARG A 185 11.60 8.86 -15.35
C ARG A 185 11.10 7.85 -14.31
N LEU A 186 9.81 7.87 -13.95
CA LEU A 186 9.21 6.82 -13.12
C LEU A 186 9.32 5.43 -13.76
N ILE A 187 9.16 5.33 -15.09
CA ILE A 187 9.28 4.05 -15.80
C ILE A 187 10.72 3.54 -15.71
N THR A 188 11.68 4.39 -16.00
CA THR A 188 13.10 3.99 -16.03
C THR A 188 13.61 3.65 -14.63
N LEU A 189 13.15 4.37 -13.59
CA LEU A 189 13.42 4.06 -12.20
C LEU A 189 12.89 2.66 -11.83
N GLY A 190 11.62 2.38 -12.17
CA GLY A 190 11.02 1.06 -11.94
C GLY A 190 11.72 -0.07 -12.69
N ALA A 191 12.05 0.14 -13.98
CA ALA A 191 12.75 -0.83 -14.81
C ALA A 191 14.15 -1.14 -14.27
N LYS A 192 14.89 -0.12 -13.82
CA LYS A 192 16.22 -0.28 -13.22
C LYS A 192 16.16 -1.13 -11.95
N ALA A 193 15.18 -0.90 -11.08
CA ALA A 193 15.00 -1.69 -9.86
C ALA A 193 14.67 -3.16 -10.18
N LEU A 194 13.83 -3.41 -11.18
CA LEU A 194 13.52 -4.77 -11.65
C LEU A 194 14.77 -5.49 -12.20
N LEU A 195 15.52 -4.85 -13.11
CA LEU A 195 16.73 -5.41 -13.70
C LEU A 195 17.79 -5.74 -12.65
N ARG A 196 18.03 -4.82 -11.69
CA ARG A 196 18.98 -5.04 -10.60
C ARG A 196 18.61 -6.25 -9.75
N SER A 197 17.34 -6.40 -9.39
CA SER A 197 16.84 -7.54 -8.62
C SER A 197 16.97 -8.87 -9.37
N MET A 198 16.78 -8.88 -10.69
CA MET A 198 16.99 -10.11 -11.49
C MET A 198 18.47 -10.51 -11.54
N LEU A 199 19.38 -9.54 -11.68
CA LEU A 199 20.82 -9.79 -11.70
C LEU A 199 21.36 -10.27 -10.35
N SER A 200 20.89 -9.72 -9.23
CA SER A 200 21.31 -10.16 -7.88
C SER A 200 20.88 -11.60 -7.59
N ASN A 201 19.66 -11.97 -7.99
CA ASN A 201 19.16 -13.33 -7.81
C ASN A 201 19.96 -14.35 -8.64
N PHE A 202 20.47 -13.95 -9.81
CA PHE A 202 21.30 -14.81 -10.65
C PHE A 202 22.67 -15.13 -10.03
N HIS A 203 23.23 -14.18 -9.27
CA HIS A 203 24.53 -14.36 -8.59
C HIS A 203 24.43 -15.11 -7.26
N SER A 204 23.23 -15.18 -6.64
CA SER A 204 22.99 -15.93 -5.39
C SER A 204 22.71 -17.42 -5.62
N VAL A 205 22.58 -17.86 -6.87
CA VAL A 205 22.26 -19.26 -7.25
C VAL A 205 23.50 -19.99 -7.84
N ARG A 206 24.68 -19.35 -7.78
CA ARG A 206 25.98 -19.96 -8.05
C ARG A 206 26.81 -19.98 -6.77
#